data_AF-A0A7I0HWN0-F1
#
_entry.id   AF-A0A7I0HWN0-F1
#
_cell.length_a   1.000
_cell.length_b   1.000
_cell.length_c   1.000
_cell.angle_alpha   90.00
_cell.angle_beta   90.00
_cell.angle_gamma   90.00
#
_symmetry.space_group_name_H-M   'P 1'
#
loop_
_entity.id
_entity.type
_entity.pdbx_description
1 polymer ?
#
loop_
_entity_poly.entity_id
_entity_poly.type
_entity_poly.pdbx_seq_one_letter_code
_entity_poly.pdbx_strand_id
1 'polypeptide(L)'
;MSQTIITKNLEDYTKFRVQSGLEILINRIHPNAIEEAAKFHHENTFSNHFQTYYMEILKNETLFLNQKNYFSVFKSKYGLQGFDTYHLQSLEDSKEEILTLLQTGDLITQYQKYFWKQKIKHKEDYIEKDLNSFFTKFVHTFYPDSFPALENPIKILLGFEKESFLFAFFCIATLYQRFIFECPNQMQLLREIFKQETQSFNERTNAYSDFKLLDLILWKIANLDSNS
;
A
#
# COMPACT_ATOMS: atom_id res chain seq x y z
N MET A 1 -36.55 6.09 5.31
CA MET A 1 -36.07 5.14 6.33
C MET A 1 -34.99 4.18 5.83
N SER A 2 -34.66 4.11 4.53
CA SER A 2 -33.72 3.12 3.98
C SER A 2 -32.25 3.55 3.94
N GLN A 3 -31.92 4.76 3.46
CA GLN A 3 -30.52 5.20 3.32
C GLN A 3 -29.81 5.40 4.66
N THR A 4 -30.45 6.04 5.64
CA THR A 4 -29.85 6.29 6.97
C THR A 4 -29.52 5.00 7.72
N ILE A 5 -30.33 3.96 7.58
CA ILE A 5 -30.08 2.65 8.21
C ILE A 5 -28.91 1.94 7.50
N ILE A 6 -28.85 1.99 6.17
CA ILE A 6 -27.74 1.40 5.39
C ILE A 6 -26.40 2.10 5.73
N THR A 7 -26.38 3.44 5.79
CA THR A 7 -25.18 4.20 6.14
C THR A 7 -24.70 3.88 7.56
N LYS A 8 -25.62 3.84 8.53
CA LYS A 8 -25.29 3.50 9.92
C LYS A 8 -24.71 2.08 10.04
N ASN A 9 -25.30 1.11 9.34
CA ASN A 9 -24.80 -0.27 9.34
C ASN A 9 -23.40 -0.37 8.72
N LEU A 10 -23.10 0.41 7.67
CA LEU A 10 -21.77 0.44 7.05
C LEU A 10 -20.73 1.09 7.97
N GLU A 11 -21.09 2.17 8.66
CA GLU A 11 -20.22 2.81 9.66
C GLU A 11 -19.92 1.87 10.83
N ASP A 12 -20.93 1.23 11.38
CA ASP A 12 -20.77 0.29 12.49
C ASP A 12 -19.94 -0.93 12.06
N TYR A 13 -20.16 -1.45 10.85
CA TYR A 13 -19.33 -2.49 10.27
C TYR A 13 -17.87 -2.05 10.12
N THR A 14 -17.63 -0.86 9.58
CA THR A 14 -16.28 -0.31 9.39
C THR A 14 -15.56 -0.16 10.73
N LYS A 15 -16.24 0.36 11.76
CA LYS A 15 -15.69 0.46 13.13
C LYS A 15 -15.33 -0.90 13.70
N PHE A 16 -16.21 -1.89 13.58
CA PHE A 16 -15.95 -3.25 14.01
C PHE A 16 -14.72 -3.86 13.31
N ARG A 17 -14.63 -3.69 11.99
CA ARG A 17 -13.50 -4.18 11.18
C ARG A 17 -12.18 -3.52 11.57
N VAL A 18 -12.17 -2.21 11.78
CA VAL A 18 -11.00 -1.46 12.25
C VAL A 18 -10.58 -1.89 13.66
N GLN A 19 -11.53 -2.06 14.59
CA GLN A 19 -11.23 -2.55 15.94
C GLN A 19 -10.62 -3.95 15.92
N SER A 20 -11.20 -4.87 15.14
CA SER A 20 -10.68 -6.24 15.02
C SER A 20 -9.26 -6.26 14.43
N GLY A 21 -9.01 -5.43 13.41
CA GLY A 21 -7.67 -5.29 12.84
C GLY A 21 -6.65 -4.70 13.81
N LEU A 22 -7.08 -3.79 14.70
CA LEU A 22 -6.20 -3.16 15.69
C LEU A 22 -5.69 -4.17 16.70
N GLU A 23 -6.56 -5.06 17.18
CA GLU A 23 -6.19 -6.17 18.06
C GLU A 23 -5.17 -7.10 17.39
N ILE A 24 -5.32 -7.36 16.09
CA ILE A 24 -4.34 -8.15 15.32
C ILE A 24 -2.98 -7.42 15.29
N LEU A 25 -2.95 -6.12 14.97
CA LEU A 25 -1.71 -5.34 14.91
C LEU A 25 -0.97 -5.33 16.25
N ILE A 26 -1.69 -5.04 17.35
CA ILE A 26 -1.11 -4.99 18.71
C ILE A 26 -0.44 -6.32 19.06
N ASN A 27 -1.09 -7.45 18.73
CA ASN A 27 -0.58 -8.77 19.06
C ASN A 27 0.56 -9.24 18.15
N ARG A 28 0.59 -8.79 16.89
CA ARG A 28 1.58 -9.24 15.89
C ARG A 28 2.82 -8.35 15.84
N ILE A 29 2.73 -7.07 16.23
CA ILE A 29 3.85 -6.12 16.24
C ILE A 29 4.51 -6.13 17.62
N HIS A 30 5.51 -6.99 17.77
CA HIS A 30 6.31 -7.13 18.99
C HIS A 30 7.81 -7.15 18.64
N PRO A 31 8.73 -6.93 19.61
CA PRO A 31 10.16 -6.70 19.34
C PRO A 31 10.80 -7.72 18.40
N ASN A 32 10.63 -9.02 18.65
CA ASN A 32 11.21 -10.06 17.80
C ASN A 32 10.74 -10.00 16.33
N ALA A 33 9.44 -9.77 16.09
CA ALA A 33 8.91 -9.64 14.74
C ALA A 33 9.46 -8.40 14.03
N ILE A 34 9.67 -7.31 14.78
CA ILE A 34 10.29 -6.09 14.28
C ILE A 34 11.74 -6.36 13.85
N GLU A 35 12.54 -6.98 14.71
CA GLU A 35 13.94 -7.31 14.43
C GLU A 35 14.08 -8.21 13.19
N GLU A 36 13.26 -9.26 13.10
CA GLU A 36 13.26 -10.17 11.96
C GLU A 36 12.90 -9.46 10.65
N ALA A 37 11.91 -8.57 10.67
CA ALA A 37 11.53 -7.78 9.51
C ALA A 37 12.63 -6.79 9.11
N ALA A 38 13.23 -6.10 10.08
CA ALA A 38 14.30 -5.14 9.83
C ALA A 38 15.52 -5.83 9.21
N LYS A 39 15.97 -6.95 9.78
CA LYS A 39 17.08 -7.76 9.25
C LYS A 39 16.78 -8.26 7.84
N PHE A 40 15.59 -8.84 7.62
CA PHE A 40 15.18 -9.31 6.30
C PHE A 40 15.26 -8.20 5.26
N HIS A 41 14.67 -7.03 5.53
CA HIS A 41 14.63 -5.94 4.56
C HIS A 41 16.00 -5.28 4.34
N HIS A 42 16.90 -5.38 5.33
CA HIS A 42 18.28 -4.91 5.23
C HIS A 42 19.17 -5.83 4.39
N GLU A 43 19.19 -7.12 4.75
CA GLU A 43 20.08 -8.13 4.18
C GLU A 43 19.63 -8.58 2.78
N ASN A 44 18.32 -8.53 2.51
CA ASN A 44 17.79 -8.89 1.20
C ASN A 44 18.10 -7.81 0.17
N THR A 45 19.01 -8.14 -0.76
CA THR A 45 19.45 -7.21 -1.82
C THR A 45 18.30 -6.73 -2.70
N PHE A 46 17.33 -7.58 -3.03
CA PHE A 46 16.16 -7.18 -3.82
C PHE A 46 15.31 -6.15 -3.09
N SER A 47 15.00 -6.40 -1.81
CA SER A 47 14.31 -5.45 -0.94
C SER A 47 15.05 -4.12 -0.89
N ASN A 48 16.36 -4.15 -0.70
CA ASN A 48 17.20 -2.96 -0.60
C ASN A 48 17.18 -2.10 -1.89
N HIS A 49 17.35 -2.74 -3.05
CA HIS A 49 17.23 -2.05 -4.34
C HIS A 49 15.83 -1.47 -4.55
N PHE A 50 14.79 -2.19 -4.13
CA PHE A 50 13.43 -1.70 -4.19
C PHE A 50 13.22 -0.49 -3.27
N GLN A 51 13.74 -0.49 -2.04
CA GLN A 51 13.64 0.68 -1.16
C GLN A 51 14.34 1.91 -1.74
N THR A 52 15.46 1.72 -2.43
CA THR A 52 16.14 2.82 -3.16
C THR A 52 15.20 3.46 -4.18
N TYR A 53 14.58 2.63 -5.02
CA TYR A 53 13.61 3.08 -6.02
C TYR A 53 12.37 3.73 -5.37
N TYR A 54 11.85 3.15 -4.28
CA TYR A 54 10.72 3.70 -3.54
C TYR A 54 10.99 5.12 -3.06
N MET A 55 12.18 5.40 -2.54
CA MET A 55 12.56 6.74 -2.08
C MET A 55 12.68 7.75 -3.23
N GLU A 56 13.10 7.30 -4.42
CA GLU A 56 13.22 8.15 -5.60
C GLU A 56 11.86 8.67 -6.10
N ILE A 57 10.83 7.82 -6.05
CA ILE A 57 9.49 8.14 -6.56
C ILE A 57 8.57 8.77 -5.51
N LEU A 58 8.96 8.76 -4.23
CA LEU A 58 8.15 9.21 -3.11
C LEU A 58 7.81 10.70 -3.25
N LYS A 59 6.51 11.03 -3.34
CA LYS A 59 5.99 12.40 -3.53
C LYS A 59 6.66 13.17 -4.70
N ASN A 60 7.22 12.46 -5.68
CA ASN A 60 8.01 13.05 -6.74
C ASN A 60 7.17 13.31 -8.00
N GLU A 61 6.36 14.37 -7.95
CA GLU A 61 5.48 14.77 -9.06
C GLU A 61 6.28 15.10 -10.34
N THR A 62 7.44 15.72 -10.20
CA THR A 62 8.32 16.07 -11.33
C THR A 62 8.78 14.82 -12.09
N LEU A 63 9.25 13.81 -11.37
CA LEU A 63 9.64 12.53 -11.99
C LEU A 63 8.43 11.85 -12.63
N PHE A 64 7.29 11.83 -11.95
CA PHE A 64 6.05 11.27 -12.46
C PHE A 64 5.65 11.86 -13.81
N LEU A 65 5.58 13.19 -13.92
CA LEU A 65 5.19 13.87 -15.15
C LEU A 65 6.23 13.69 -16.27
N ASN A 66 7.52 13.84 -15.95
CA ASN A 66 8.57 13.93 -16.96
C ASN A 66 9.08 12.57 -17.47
N GLN A 67 8.95 11.50 -16.68
CA GLN A 67 9.41 10.18 -17.10
C GLN A 67 8.44 9.56 -18.12
N LYS A 68 8.90 9.36 -19.36
CA LYS A 68 8.06 8.88 -20.48
C LYS A 68 7.44 7.48 -20.30
N ASN A 69 8.01 6.65 -19.43
CA ASN A 69 7.59 5.27 -19.19
C ASN A 69 7.40 4.99 -17.69
N TYR A 70 6.97 5.99 -16.93
CA TYR A 70 6.80 5.93 -15.49
C TYR A 70 6.01 4.69 -15.04
N PHE A 71 4.81 4.45 -15.57
CA PHE A 71 3.93 3.36 -15.15
C PHE A 71 4.48 1.99 -15.53
N SER A 72 5.19 1.88 -16.66
CA SER A 72 5.87 0.64 -17.05
C SER A 72 7.00 0.30 -16.09
N VAL A 73 7.82 1.31 -15.72
CA VAL A 73 8.88 1.15 -14.72
C VAL A 73 8.30 0.84 -13.35
N PHE A 74 7.26 1.58 -12.93
CA PHE A 74 6.54 1.36 -11.68
C PHE A 74 6.00 -0.05 -11.56
N LYS A 75 5.27 -0.52 -12.59
CA LYS A 75 4.77 -1.90 -12.68
C LYS A 75 5.88 -2.91 -12.48
N SER A 76 7.00 -2.73 -13.19
CA SER A 76 8.13 -3.65 -13.17
C SER A 76 8.78 -3.70 -11.78
N LYS A 77 9.07 -2.54 -11.19
CA LYS A 77 9.71 -2.43 -9.88
C LYS A 77 8.87 -2.99 -8.74
N TYR A 78 7.54 -2.85 -8.82
CA TYR A 78 6.60 -3.44 -7.85
C TYR A 78 6.17 -4.88 -8.17
N GLY A 79 6.70 -5.51 -9.23
CA GLY A 79 6.35 -6.87 -9.63
C GLY A 79 4.88 -7.05 -10.03
N LEU A 80 4.22 -5.98 -10.50
CA LEU A 80 2.79 -5.96 -10.75
C LEU A 80 2.45 -6.70 -12.05
N GLN A 81 1.39 -7.51 -11.99
CA GLN A 81 0.91 -8.33 -13.09
C GLN A 81 -0.47 -7.87 -13.58
N GLY A 82 -0.87 -8.32 -14.78
CA GLY A 82 -2.22 -8.10 -15.28
C GLY A 82 -2.44 -6.81 -16.08
N PHE A 83 -1.36 -6.17 -16.55
CA PHE A 83 -1.42 -4.99 -17.43
C PHE A 83 -0.97 -5.39 -18.84
N ASP A 84 -1.66 -4.86 -19.85
CA ASP A 84 -1.13 -4.83 -21.21
C ASP A 84 -0.42 -3.48 -21.47
N THR A 85 0.30 -3.41 -22.59
CA THR A 85 1.02 -2.21 -23.00
C THR A 85 0.08 -1.05 -23.39
N TYR A 86 -1.13 -1.33 -23.85
CA TYR A 86 -2.08 -0.30 -24.27
C TYR A 86 -2.64 0.47 -23.08
N HIS A 87 -3.02 -0.24 -22.03
CA HIS A 87 -3.51 0.37 -20.80
C HIS A 87 -2.39 1.15 -20.10
N LEU A 88 -1.16 0.62 -20.06
CA LEU A 88 -0.01 1.38 -19.56
C LEU A 88 0.21 2.68 -20.34
N GLN A 89 0.10 2.65 -21.67
CA GLN A 89 0.20 3.87 -22.48
C GLN A 89 -0.95 4.84 -22.16
N SER A 90 -2.18 4.35 -22.00
CA SER A 90 -3.31 5.19 -21.62
C SER A 90 -3.11 5.88 -20.27
N LEU A 91 -2.43 5.22 -19.33
CA LEU A 91 -2.04 5.84 -18.05
C LEU A 91 -0.99 6.94 -18.29
N GLU A 92 0.05 6.67 -19.09
CA GLU A 92 1.08 7.68 -19.44
C GLU A 92 0.46 8.93 -20.07
N ASP A 93 -0.49 8.74 -20.99
CA ASP A 93 -1.17 9.83 -21.69
C ASP A 93 -2.08 10.64 -20.75
N SER A 94 -2.48 10.06 -19.61
CA SER A 94 -3.40 10.66 -18.63
C SER A 94 -2.71 11.20 -17.38
N LYS A 95 -1.37 11.31 -17.35
CA LYS A 95 -0.63 11.64 -16.12
C LYS A 95 -1.04 12.97 -15.47
N GLU A 96 -1.29 14.01 -16.25
CA GLU A 96 -1.70 15.31 -15.71
C GLU A 96 -3.06 15.23 -15.01
N GLU A 97 -4.02 14.52 -15.61
CA GLU A 97 -5.33 14.29 -15.01
C GLU A 97 -5.23 13.41 -13.76
N ILE A 98 -4.43 12.35 -13.83
CA ILE A 98 -4.15 11.47 -12.69
C ILE A 98 -3.54 12.27 -11.53
N LEU A 99 -2.59 13.16 -11.80
CA LEU A 99 -2.00 14.02 -10.78
C LEU A 99 -3.02 14.98 -10.19
N THR A 100 -3.88 15.57 -11.02
CA THR A 100 -4.96 16.45 -10.57
C THR A 100 -5.89 15.73 -9.61
N LEU A 101 -6.31 14.50 -9.94
CA LEU A 101 -7.17 13.69 -9.08
C LEU A 101 -6.50 13.29 -7.76
N LEU A 102 -5.18 13.03 -7.78
CA LEU A 102 -4.41 12.85 -6.55
C LEU A 102 -4.51 14.14 -5.73
N GLN A 103 -4.08 15.28 -6.26
CA GLN A 103 -4.01 16.56 -5.55
C GLN A 103 -5.36 17.02 -4.97
N THR A 104 -6.48 16.71 -5.62
CA THR A 104 -7.83 17.01 -5.11
C THR A 104 -8.37 15.96 -4.13
N GLY A 105 -7.67 14.84 -3.95
CA GLY A 105 -8.07 13.73 -3.08
C GLY A 105 -9.18 12.86 -3.65
N ASP A 106 -9.51 12.97 -4.95
CA ASP A 106 -10.57 12.19 -5.58
C ASP A 106 -10.08 10.80 -6.03
N LEU A 107 -9.69 10.01 -5.02
CA LEU A 107 -9.14 8.67 -5.18
C LEU A 107 -10.17 7.68 -5.73
N ILE A 108 -11.47 7.90 -5.47
CA ILE A 108 -12.55 7.02 -5.97
C ILE A 108 -12.71 7.19 -7.47
N THR A 109 -12.81 8.43 -7.96
CA THR A 109 -12.88 8.69 -9.40
C THR A 109 -11.63 8.17 -10.10
N GLN A 110 -10.45 8.41 -9.52
CA GLN A 110 -9.19 7.89 -10.05
C GLN A 110 -9.20 6.35 -10.16
N TYR A 111 -9.61 5.66 -9.10
CA TYR A 111 -9.74 4.21 -9.10
C TYR A 111 -10.71 3.72 -10.18
N GLN A 112 -11.92 4.30 -10.22
CA GLN A 112 -12.97 3.90 -11.15
C GLN A 112 -12.57 4.10 -12.61
N LYS A 113 -11.91 5.22 -12.91
CA LYS A 113 -11.54 5.60 -14.27
C LYS A 113 -10.37 4.76 -14.80
N TYR A 114 -9.34 4.55 -13.97
CA TYR A 114 -8.06 4.02 -14.44
C TYR A 114 -7.72 2.61 -13.96
N PHE A 115 -8.38 2.08 -12.93
CA PHE A 115 -7.95 0.84 -12.29
C PHE A 115 -9.07 -0.19 -12.09
N TRP A 116 -10.34 0.22 -12.10
CA TRP A 116 -11.49 -0.67 -11.95
C TRP A 116 -11.90 -1.28 -13.29
N LYS A 117 -12.11 -2.61 -13.34
CA LYS A 117 -12.61 -3.36 -14.50
C LYS A 117 -12.01 -2.93 -15.84
N GLN A 118 -10.70 -2.74 -15.86
CA GLN A 118 -10.00 -2.32 -17.07
C GLN A 118 -10.01 -3.46 -18.08
N LYS A 119 -10.28 -3.13 -19.35
CA LYS A 119 -10.24 -4.09 -20.45
C LYS A 119 -8.79 -4.30 -20.87
N ILE A 120 -8.24 -5.45 -20.50
CA ILE A 120 -6.86 -5.84 -20.77
C ILE A 120 -6.83 -6.92 -21.84
N LYS A 121 -5.99 -6.72 -22.85
CA LYS A 121 -5.71 -7.70 -23.90
C LYS A 121 -5.08 -8.95 -23.30
N HIS A 122 -5.70 -10.10 -23.56
CA HIS A 122 -5.21 -11.41 -23.16
C HIS A 122 -5.29 -12.37 -24.36
N LYS A 123 -4.13 -12.65 -24.96
CA LYS A 123 -4.03 -13.40 -26.22
C LYS A 123 -4.81 -12.71 -27.35
N GLU A 124 -5.84 -13.35 -27.88
CA GLU A 124 -6.69 -12.84 -28.95
C GLU A 124 -7.92 -12.09 -28.43
N ASP A 125 -8.20 -12.15 -27.12
CA ASP A 125 -9.40 -11.59 -26.49
C ASP A 125 -9.07 -10.43 -25.53
N TYR A 126 -10.12 -9.82 -24.98
CA TYR A 126 -10.06 -8.87 -23.88
C TYR A 126 -10.73 -9.46 -22.64
N ILE A 127 -10.09 -9.27 -21.48
CA ILE A 127 -10.63 -9.63 -20.17
C ILE A 127 -10.72 -8.39 -19.29
N GLU A 128 -11.75 -8.31 -18.46
CA GLU A 128 -11.83 -7.27 -17.43
C GLU A 128 -10.97 -7.67 -16.23
N LYS A 129 -10.13 -6.73 -15.78
CA LYS A 129 -9.32 -6.90 -14.57
C LYS A 129 -9.43 -5.70 -13.66
N ASP A 130 -9.51 -6.00 -12.37
CA ASP A 130 -9.38 -5.02 -11.30
C ASP A 130 -7.90 -4.88 -10.92
N LEU A 131 -7.37 -3.67 -11.05
CA LEU A 131 -5.94 -3.36 -10.92
C LEU A 131 -5.60 -2.80 -9.53
N ASN A 132 -6.28 -3.34 -8.51
CA ASN A 132 -6.36 -2.77 -7.16
C ASN A 132 -4.98 -2.64 -6.49
N SER A 133 -4.14 -3.67 -6.59
CA SER A 133 -2.80 -3.63 -5.98
C SER A 133 -1.92 -2.55 -6.60
N PHE A 134 -2.08 -2.27 -7.91
CA PHE A 134 -1.36 -1.17 -8.55
C PHE A 134 -1.84 0.16 -8.01
N PHE A 135 -3.16 0.36 -7.98
CA PHE A 135 -3.77 1.57 -7.45
C PHE A 135 -3.28 1.88 -6.03
N THR A 136 -3.34 0.92 -5.10
CA THR A 136 -2.94 1.17 -3.71
C THR A 136 -1.45 1.50 -3.57
N LYS A 137 -0.59 0.78 -4.29
CA LYS A 137 0.86 1.06 -4.33
C LYS A 137 1.15 2.44 -4.93
N PHE A 138 0.43 2.82 -5.98
CA PHE A 138 0.59 4.12 -6.63
C PHE A 138 0.11 5.26 -5.73
N VAL A 139 -1.07 5.14 -5.12
CA VAL A 139 -1.58 6.14 -4.16
C VAL A 139 -0.63 6.29 -2.97
N HIS A 140 -0.11 5.18 -2.42
CA HIS A 140 0.86 5.22 -1.33
C HIS A 140 2.11 6.04 -1.65
N THR A 141 2.61 6.06 -2.90
CA THR A 141 3.80 6.86 -3.22
C THR A 141 3.57 8.36 -3.20
N PHE A 142 2.32 8.83 -3.34
CA PHE A 142 1.97 10.25 -3.17
C PHE A 142 1.49 10.56 -1.75
N TYR A 143 0.91 9.57 -1.06
CA TYR A 143 0.35 9.69 0.28
C TYR A 143 0.93 8.67 1.27
N PRO A 144 2.26 8.62 1.45
CA PRO A 144 2.91 7.59 2.26
C PRO A 144 2.58 7.70 3.73
N ASP A 145 2.00 8.82 4.19
CA ASP A 145 1.61 9.05 5.58
C ASP A 145 0.11 8.80 5.82
N SER A 146 -0.64 8.40 4.79
CA SER A 146 -2.10 8.31 4.85
C SER A 146 -2.68 7.02 4.29
N PHE A 147 -2.01 6.39 3.33
CA PHE A 147 -2.51 5.18 2.67
C PHE A 147 -1.44 4.10 2.60
N PRO A 148 -1.79 2.82 2.82
CA PRO A 148 -0.84 1.72 2.75
C PRO A 148 -0.59 1.25 1.31
N ALA A 149 0.60 0.71 1.02
CA ALA A 149 0.88 0.00 -0.22
C ALA A 149 0.27 -1.42 -0.21
N LEU A 150 -1.04 -1.50 0.00
CA LEU A 150 -1.74 -2.73 0.38
C LEU A 150 -1.45 -3.91 -0.56
N GLU A 151 -1.15 -5.07 0.03
CA GLU A 151 -1.05 -6.35 -0.65
C GLU A 151 -2.07 -7.36 -0.12
N ASN A 152 -2.40 -8.37 -0.94
CA ASN A 152 -3.35 -9.42 -0.56
C ASN A 152 -2.95 -10.17 0.73
N PRO A 153 -1.67 -10.57 0.95
CA PRO A 153 -1.29 -11.22 2.20
C PRO A 153 -1.58 -10.35 3.43
N ILE A 154 -1.30 -9.03 3.37
CA ILE A 154 -1.59 -8.10 4.46
C ILE A 154 -3.11 -7.96 4.67
N LYS A 155 -3.88 -7.83 3.57
CA LYS A 155 -5.35 -7.83 3.62
C LYS A 155 -5.89 -9.07 4.35
N ILE A 156 -5.36 -10.26 4.03
CA ILE A 156 -5.77 -11.52 4.67
C ILE A 156 -5.32 -11.57 6.13
N LEU A 157 -4.07 -11.22 6.43
CA LEU A 157 -3.53 -11.17 7.80
C LEU A 157 -4.41 -10.32 8.73
N LEU A 158 -4.90 -9.18 8.23
CA LEU A 158 -5.77 -8.26 8.98
C LEU A 158 -7.26 -8.68 8.94
N GLY A 159 -7.54 -9.89 8.45
CA GLY A 159 -8.85 -10.52 8.40
C GLY A 159 -9.78 -10.02 7.30
N PHE A 160 -9.32 -9.16 6.40
CA PHE A 160 -10.16 -8.51 5.37
C PHE A 160 -10.33 -9.38 4.11
N GLU A 161 -10.21 -10.70 4.22
CA GLU A 161 -10.21 -11.61 3.06
C GLU A 161 -11.51 -11.55 2.24
N LYS A 162 -12.66 -11.33 2.92
CA LYS A 162 -14.00 -11.36 2.31
C LYS A 162 -14.42 -10.02 1.71
N GLU A 163 -13.71 -8.97 2.05
CA GLU A 163 -13.99 -7.60 1.61
C GLU A 163 -13.42 -7.33 0.23
N SER A 164 -14.04 -6.38 -0.48
CA SER A 164 -13.45 -5.85 -1.71
C SER A 164 -12.11 -5.17 -1.38
N PHE A 165 -11.18 -5.22 -2.34
CA PHE A 165 -9.84 -4.68 -2.11
C PHE A 165 -9.87 -3.18 -1.81
N LEU A 166 -10.72 -2.41 -2.50
CA LEU A 166 -10.87 -0.98 -2.27
C LEU A 166 -11.45 -0.67 -0.88
N PHE A 167 -12.46 -1.42 -0.44
CA PHE A 167 -13.00 -1.24 0.92
C PHE A 167 -11.97 -1.58 1.99
N ALA A 168 -11.25 -2.70 1.82
CA ALA A 168 -10.17 -3.10 2.70
C ALA A 168 -9.05 -2.05 2.75
N PHE A 169 -8.68 -1.46 1.61
CA PHE A 169 -7.68 -0.40 1.51
C PHE A 169 -8.01 0.81 2.40
N PHE A 170 -9.24 1.34 2.33
CA PHE A 170 -9.65 2.45 3.19
C PHE A 170 -9.74 2.05 4.66
N CYS A 171 -10.26 0.86 4.98
CA CYS A 171 -10.31 0.38 6.35
C CYS A 171 -8.93 0.19 6.96
N ILE A 172 -7.98 -0.36 6.19
CA ILE A 172 -6.60 -0.59 6.65
C ILE A 172 -5.86 0.74 6.81
N ALA A 173 -6.12 1.74 5.96
CA ALA A 173 -5.60 3.09 6.16
C ALA A 173 -6.07 3.70 7.50
N THR A 174 -7.37 3.61 7.80
CA THR A 174 -7.92 4.06 9.09
C THR A 174 -7.36 3.26 10.27
N LEU A 175 -7.20 1.94 10.10
CA LEU A 175 -6.59 1.07 11.09
C LEU A 175 -5.13 1.48 11.39
N TYR A 176 -4.32 1.74 10.37
CA TYR A 176 -2.94 2.17 10.56
C TYR A 176 -2.88 3.51 11.29
N GLN A 177 -3.68 4.50 10.89
CA GLN A 177 -3.78 5.78 11.60
C GLN A 177 -4.12 5.58 13.08
N ARG A 178 -5.09 4.70 13.35
CA ARG A 178 -5.52 4.40 14.71
C ARG A 178 -4.42 3.71 15.52
N PHE A 179 -3.71 2.73 14.95
CA PHE A 179 -2.58 2.08 15.61
C PHE A 179 -1.44 3.07 15.89
N ILE A 180 -1.10 3.93 14.94
CA ILE A 180 -0.07 4.96 15.12
C ILE A 180 -0.43 5.90 16.27
N PHE A 181 -1.70 6.30 16.36
CA PHE A 181 -2.20 7.18 17.41
C PHE A 181 -2.30 6.50 18.79
N GLU A 182 -2.84 5.28 18.85
CA GLU A 182 -3.11 4.58 20.11
C GLU A 182 -1.89 3.80 20.66
N CYS A 183 -0.92 3.47 19.81
CA CYS A 183 0.25 2.66 20.16
C CYS A 183 1.59 3.37 19.86
N PRO A 184 1.80 4.62 20.30
CA PRO A 184 2.99 5.41 19.94
C PRO A 184 4.30 4.77 20.41
N ASN A 185 4.28 4.08 21.56
CA ASN A 185 5.46 3.38 22.09
C ASN A 185 5.89 2.21 21.19
N GLN A 186 4.93 1.45 20.63
CA GLN A 186 5.24 0.38 19.67
C GLN A 186 5.79 0.95 18.36
N MET A 187 5.24 2.07 17.89
CA MET A 187 5.76 2.76 16.70
C MET A 187 7.17 3.32 16.91
N GLN A 188 7.45 3.90 18.08
CA GLN A 188 8.79 4.35 18.42
C GLN A 188 9.78 3.19 18.44
N LEU A 189 9.42 2.07 19.07
CA LEU A 189 10.25 0.88 19.10
C LEU A 189 10.51 0.32 17.70
N LEU A 190 9.46 0.25 16.87
CA LEU A 190 9.56 -0.14 15.46
C LEU A 190 10.60 0.71 14.72
N ARG A 191 10.52 2.02 14.86
CA ARG A 191 11.45 2.97 14.23
C ARG A 191 12.88 2.81 14.75
N GLU A 192 13.06 2.66 16.06
CA GLU A 192 14.37 2.51 16.68
C GLU A 192 15.07 1.22 16.24
N ILE A 193 14.37 0.09 16.23
CA ILE A 193 14.94 -1.19 15.77
C ILE A 193 15.27 -1.13 14.27
N PHE A 194 14.36 -0.63 13.43
CA PHE A 194 14.66 -0.45 12.01
C PHE A 194 15.88 0.44 11.79
N LYS A 195 16.08 1.49 12.60
CA LYS A 195 17.26 2.35 12.53
C LYS A 195 18.54 1.64 12.98
N GLN A 196 18.48 0.85 14.05
CA GLN A 196 19.64 0.11 14.58
C GLN A 196 20.11 -0.98 13.61
N GLU A 197 19.18 -1.81 13.12
CA GLU A 197 19.48 -2.93 12.21
C GLU A 197 19.90 -2.46 10.81
N THR A 198 19.68 -1.19 10.47
CA THR A 198 20.04 -0.61 9.17
C THR A 198 21.12 0.46 9.28
N GLN A 199 21.98 0.45 10.31
CA GLN A 199 22.94 1.53 10.61
C GLN A 199 23.83 2.01 9.43
N SER A 200 24.08 1.22 8.39
CA SER A 200 24.74 1.64 7.14
C SER A 200 23.86 2.47 6.18
N PHE A 201 22.60 2.68 6.54
CA PHE A 201 21.49 3.18 5.73
C PHE A 201 20.78 4.40 6.36
N ASN A 202 21.43 5.00 7.38
CA ASN A 202 20.85 5.95 8.35
C ASN A 202 20.01 7.09 7.76
N GLU A 203 20.22 7.52 6.52
CA GLU A 203 19.40 8.58 5.90
C GLU A 203 18.02 8.10 5.45
N ARG A 204 17.90 6.86 4.97
CA ARG A 204 16.64 6.36 4.36
C ARG A 204 15.60 5.92 5.38
N THR A 205 16.02 5.25 6.46
CA THR A 205 15.07 4.80 7.49
C THR A 205 14.48 5.95 8.29
N ASN A 206 15.23 7.04 8.47
CA ASN A 206 14.69 8.28 9.04
C ASN A 206 13.62 8.93 8.14
N ALA A 207 13.64 8.63 6.84
CA ALA A 207 12.70 9.17 5.87
C ALA A 207 11.47 8.27 5.61
N TYR A 208 11.40 7.08 6.23
CA TYR A 208 10.19 6.25 6.17
C TYR A 208 9.09 6.82 7.06
N SER A 209 7.90 6.93 6.47
CA SER A 209 6.65 7.17 7.18
C SER A 209 6.32 6.00 8.11
N ASP A 210 5.47 6.26 9.11
CA ASP A 210 4.96 5.21 10.00
C ASP A 210 4.22 4.11 9.22
N PHE A 211 3.41 4.51 8.24
CA PHE A 211 2.73 3.60 7.32
C PHE A 211 3.70 2.69 6.56
N LYS A 212 4.82 3.24 6.08
CA LYS A 212 5.84 2.46 5.40
C LYS A 212 6.49 1.46 6.34
N LEU A 213 6.79 1.85 7.58
CA LEU A 213 7.34 0.94 8.58
C LEU A 213 6.35 -0.19 8.90
N LEU A 214 5.07 0.13 9.05
CA LEU A 214 3.99 -0.85 9.23
C LEU A 214 3.88 -1.81 8.03
N ASP A 215 3.93 -1.29 6.80
CA ASP A 215 3.90 -2.13 5.60
C ASP A 215 5.09 -3.10 5.53
N LEU A 216 6.30 -2.67 5.90
CA LEU A 216 7.49 -3.54 5.89
C LEU A 216 7.34 -4.69 6.90
N ILE A 217 6.98 -4.41 8.15
CA ILE A 217 6.81 -5.47 9.15
C ILE A 217 5.64 -6.40 8.81
N LEU A 218 4.50 -5.84 8.39
CA LEU A 218 3.32 -6.65 8.06
C LEU A 218 3.53 -7.48 6.80
N TRP A 219 4.28 -6.97 5.83
CA TRP A 219 4.68 -7.77 4.67
C TRP A 219 5.47 -9.00 5.11
N LYS A 220 6.46 -8.83 6.01
CA LYS A 220 7.24 -9.95 6.52
C LYS A 220 6.39 -10.97 7.27
N ILE A 221 5.52 -10.50 8.16
CA ILE A 221 4.63 -11.37 8.95
C ILE A 221 3.67 -12.13 8.04
N ALA A 222 2.99 -11.43 7.13
CA ALA A 222 1.99 -12.04 6.25
C ALA A 222 2.59 -13.09 5.30
N ASN A 223 3.81 -12.87 4.81
CA ASN A 223 4.47 -13.80 3.89
C ASN A 223 5.16 -14.97 4.61
N LEU A 224 5.35 -14.90 5.93
CA LEU A 224 5.75 -16.06 6.75
C LEU A 224 4.55 -16.98 6.99
N ASP A 225 3.43 -16.42 7.42
CA ASP A 225 2.20 -17.18 7.72
C ASP A 225 1.58 -17.85 6.48
N SER A 226 1.84 -17.33 5.26
CA SER A 226 1.39 -17.98 4.02
C SER A 226 2.22 -19.20 3.59
N ASN A 227 3.33 -19.49 4.28
CA ASN A 227 4.20 -20.64 4.03
C ASN A 227 4.14 -21.70 5.16
N SER A 228 3.24 -21.52 6.13
CA SER A 228 2.95 -22.44 7.24
C SER A 228 1.57 -23.08 7.07
#